data_AF-A0A1G3I957-F1
#
_entry.id   AF-A0A1G3I957-F1
#
_cell.length_a   1.000
_cell.length_b   1.000
_cell.length_c   1.000
_cell.angle_alpha   90.00
_cell.angle_beta   90.00
_cell.angle_gamma   90.00
#
_symmetry.space_group_name_H-M   'P 1'
#
loop_
_entity.id
_entity.type
_entity.pdbx_description
1 polymer ?
#
loop_
_entity_poly.entity_id
_entity_poly.type
_entity_poly.pdbx_seq_one_letter_code
_entity_poly.pdbx_strand_id
1 'polypeptide(L)'
;MTAGNIFLDAAAHAGWYGLMMRSAGPQIRGGESVAFIRLGSRPVGSLDDAFDIMVAYDWVNFERFAAEVPLNGDSLVICDPAAGDIPEIVIAAGARIAELPLKDTAKGIAGGRSSMVGLGALSALISLPETALTETLDHLFKGKGEEILKANRLSAKAGRDAAQGLDMKRRLKIAEPAPKVERWNISGNEAAGLGAVRAGLRFVAAYPITPSTDMLEWLAPNLEKLGGVLVQAEDELASINMIIGGSFGGVPALTATSGPGLALMMESIGLAVASEVPVVIVNVMRGGPSTGIPTKSEQSDLNIAVYGLHGDAPHIVTAPNSVDDCLFATQWSMHLAEALQCPAIVLSDQALGQARMLIDRPADAAFVARRETITAEVKNYRRYALTASGVSPMAIPGVPNAEYVADGLEHTEDGKPSAQAEHHRQQLDKRQRKLTDHDFGRHWADIVGEGDTAIVTWGSSTDPVREAQARAAAEGVNTRLISIRLLLPAQTEKFHQAIKGVKRLLVVEQTHSGQFHRYLRAHYDLQGEVKVFKQPGPLPIRPGQIHDLLVNWK
;
A
#
# COMPACT_ATOMS: atom_id res chain seq x y z
N MET A 1 7.16 0.52 18.56
CA MET A 1 5.90 0.14 17.88
C MET A 1 4.64 0.48 18.68
N THR A 2 4.32 -0.20 19.79
CA THR A 2 3.07 0.04 20.55
C THR A 2 2.88 1.50 20.95
N ALA A 3 3.91 2.16 21.48
CA ALA A 3 3.85 3.58 21.83
C ALA A 3 3.49 4.49 20.64
N GLY A 4 3.94 4.12 19.43
CA GLY A 4 3.61 4.87 18.22
C GLY A 4 2.13 4.74 17.83
N ASN A 5 1.55 3.54 17.93
CA ASN A 5 0.11 3.36 17.70
C ASN A 5 -0.72 4.15 18.71
N ILE A 6 -0.35 4.10 20.00
CA ILE A 6 -1.01 4.90 21.05
C ILE A 6 -0.92 6.40 20.71
N PHE A 7 0.23 6.85 20.23
CA PHE A 7 0.40 8.25 19.85
C PHE A 7 -0.49 8.65 18.67
N LEU A 8 -0.61 7.79 17.66
CA LEU A 8 -1.48 8.00 16.51
C LEU A 8 -2.96 8.02 16.93
N ASP A 9 -3.38 7.09 17.78
CA ASP A 9 -4.76 7.07 18.33
C ASP A 9 -5.06 8.33 19.15
N ALA A 10 -4.12 8.77 19.99
CA ALA A 10 -4.28 9.99 20.76
C ALA A 10 -4.34 11.23 19.86
N ALA A 11 -3.59 11.27 18.76
CA ALA A 11 -3.71 12.32 17.75
C ALA A 11 -5.10 12.33 17.08
N ALA A 12 -5.70 11.17 16.86
CA ALA A 12 -7.07 11.07 16.34
C ALA A 12 -8.09 11.69 17.30
N HIS A 13 -7.98 11.40 18.60
CA HIS A 13 -8.82 12.01 19.64
C HIS A 13 -8.66 13.54 19.71
N ALA A 14 -7.48 14.07 19.35
CA ALA A 14 -7.22 15.50 19.25
C ALA A 14 -7.68 16.14 17.94
N GLY A 15 -8.33 15.38 17.04
CA GLY A 15 -8.82 15.90 15.77
C GLY A 15 -7.74 16.10 14.71
N TRP A 16 -6.54 15.53 14.87
CA TRP A 16 -5.47 15.59 13.88
C TRP A 16 -5.52 14.45 12.85
N TYR A 17 -4.82 14.66 11.74
CA TYR A 17 -4.42 13.63 10.80
C TYR A 17 -3.07 13.06 11.21
N GLY A 18 -2.77 11.84 10.79
CA GLY A 18 -1.53 11.20 11.12
C GLY A 18 -1.18 10.06 10.19
N LEU A 19 0.11 9.84 10.04
CA LEU A 19 0.73 8.72 9.34
C LEU A 19 1.73 8.09 10.30
N MET A 20 1.68 6.78 10.42
CA MET A 20 2.70 5.98 11.09
C MET A 20 3.28 4.97 10.10
N MET A 21 4.59 5.02 9.92
CA MET A 21 5.38 4.00 9.25
C MET A 21 6.29 3.31 10.26
N ARG A 22 6.83 2.16 9.89
CA ARG A 22 7.72 1.37 10.73
C ARG A 22 8.94 0.92 9.96
N SER A 23 10.03 0.81 10.68
CA SER A 23 11.26 0.18 10.23
C SER A 23 11.76 -0.72 11.35
N ALA A 24 12.12 -1.94 11.00
CA ALA A 24 12.67 -2.92 11.92
C ALA A 24 13.72 -3.76 11.20
N GLY A 25 14.68 -4.25 11.98
CA GLY A 25 15.61 -5.27 11.52
C GLY A 25 14.91 -6.58 11.13
N PRO A 26 15.61 -7.50 10.46
CA PRO A 26 15.05 -8.79 10.03
C PRO A 26 14.79 -9.76 11.21
N GLN A 27 15.21 -9.45 12.43
CA GLN A 27 15.09 -10.33 13.59
C GLN A 27 13.68 -10.27 14.21
N ILE A 28 13.16 -11.43 14.63
CA ILE A 28 11.84 -11.53 15.29
C ILE A 28 11.88 -11.07 16.75
N ARG A 29 12.99 -11.33 17.47
CA ARG A 29 13.18 -10.93 18.87
C ARG A 29 14.45 -10.11 19.02
N GLY A 30 14.31 -8.97 19.70
CA GLY A 30 15.39 -8.01 19.86
C GLY A 30 15.72 -7.31 18.53
N GLY A 31 16.72 -6.42 18.58
CA GLY A 31 17.17 -5.65 17.43
C GLY A 31 16.54 -4.27 17.32
N GLU A 32 16.94 -3.58 16.27
CA GLU A 32 16.53 -2.21 15.98
C GLU A 32 15.08 -2.11 15.55
N SER A 33 14.35 -1.13 16.10
CA SER A 33 13.03 -0.77 15.61
C SER A 33 12.76 0.71 15.80
N VAL A 34 12.05 1.30 14.84
CA VAL A 34 11.65 2.71 14.87
C VAL A 34 10.25 2.87 14.32
N ALA A 35 9.49 3.76 14.95
CA ALA A 35 8.20 4.21 14.47
C ALA A 35 8.36 5.63 13.94
N PHE A 36 8.13 5.81 12.64
CA PHE A 36 8.10 7.13 12.02
C PHE A 36 6.68 7.64 12.10
N ILE A 37 6.48 8.82 12.68
CA ILE A 37 5.14 9.38 12.82
C ILE A 37 5.16 10.81 12.32
N ARG A 38 4.22 11.11 11.43
CA ARG A 38 3.94 12.48 11.00
C ARG A 38 2.51 12.81 11.38
N LEU A 39 2.32 13.95 12.02
CA LEU A 39 1.01 14.45 12.42
C LEU A 39 0.76 15.79 11.74
N GLY A 40 -0.51 16.09 11.45
CA GLY A 40 -0.89 17.34 10.78
C GLY A 40 -2.31 17.78 11.12
N SER A 41 -2.57 19.08 11.02
CA SER A 41 -3.92 19.65 11.06
C SER A 41 -4.70 19.48 9.74
N ARG A 42 -4.02 18.99 8.70
CA ARG A 42 -4.54 18.65 7.37
C ARG A 42 -4.09 17.23 7.01
N PRO A 43 -4.73 16.57 6.02
CA PRO A 43 -4.29 15.25 5.55
C PRO A 43 -2.79 15.21 5.28
N VAL A 44 -2.14 14.14 5.76
CA VAL A 44 -0.72 13.85 5.54
C VAL A 44 -0.64 12.54 4.77
N GLY A 45 0.07 12.51 3.64
CA GLY A 45 0.19 11.32 2.78
C GLY A 45 1.56 10.62 2.83
N SER A 46 2.60 11.32 3.28
CA SER A 46 3.97 10.82 3.27
C SER A 46 4.78 11.38 4.45
N LEU A 47 5.99 10.84 4.66
CA LEU A 47 6.97 11.45 5.58
C LEU A 47 7.53 12.74 4.96
N ASP A 48 7.90 13.69 5.83
CA ASP A 48 8.54 14.96 5.41
C ASP A 48 10.04 14.77 5.10
N ASP A 49 10.79 15.83 4.81
CA ASP A 49 12.22 15.75 4.47
C ASP A 49 13.13 15.44 5.67
N ALA A 50 12.68 15.80 6.89
CA ALA A 50 13.38 15.58 8.15
C ALA A 50 12.38 15.38 9.29
N PHE A 51 12.85 14.80 10.40
CA PHE A 51 12.05 14.65 11.62
C PHE A 51 12.24 15.84 12.57
N ASP A 52 11.13 16.38 13.08
CA ASP A 52 11.16 17.47 14.06
C ASP A 52 11.60 17.00 15.45
N ILE A 53 11.18 15.79 15.86
CA ILE A 53 11.54 15.18 17.15
C ILE A 53 11.95 13.73 16.95
N MET A 54 13.00 13.31 17.65
CA MET A 54 13.35 11.90 17.84
C MET A 54 13.41 11.58 19.34
N VAL A 55 12.83 10.44 19.75
CA VAL A 55 13.01 9.90 21.10
C VAL A 55 13.85 8.63 21.01
N ALA A 56 15.06 8.68 21.55
CA ALA A 56 16.00 7.58 21.61
C ALA A 56 15.99 6.94 23.01
N TYR A 57 15.50 5.71 23.11
CA TYR A 57 15.52 4.93 24.36
C TYR A 57 16.87 4.24 24.59
N ASP A 58 17.55 3.91 23.50
CA ASP A 58 18.92 3.43 23.41
C ASP A 58 19.43 3.67 21.97
N TRP A 59 20.74 3.51 21.76
CA TRP A 59 21.39 3.70 20.47
C TRP A 59 21.80 2.39 19.80
N VAL A 60 21.33 1.25 20.33
CA VAL A 60 21.78 -0.07 19.87
C VAL A 60 21.40 -0.23 18.40
N ASN A 61 22.40 -0.48 17.55
CA ASN A 61 22.25 -0.67 16.10
C ASN A 61 21.63 0.52 15.35
N PHE A 62 21.61 1.74 15.92
CA PHE A 62 21.02 2.92 15.28
C PHE A 62 21.57 3.18 13.86
N GLU A 63 22.87 2.98 13.67
CA GLU A 63 23.54 3.18 12.37
C GLU A 63 22.94 2.36 11.22
N ARG A 64 22.30 1.21 11.51
CA ARG A 64 21.70 0.33 10.50
C ARG A 64 20.50 0.98 9.78
N PHE A 65 19.87 1.97 10.39
CA PHE A 65 18.70 2.66 9.84
C PHE A 65 18.79 4.19 9.98
N ALA A 66 19.93 4.74 10.40
CA ALA A 66 20.09 6.17 10.62
C ALA A 66 19.77 7.02 9.37
N ALA A 67 20.06 6.51 8.17
CA ALA A 67 19.73 7.17 6.91
C ALA A 67 18.21 7.33 6.68
N GLU A 68 17.38 6.51 7.33
CA GLU A 68 15.91 6.64 7.30
C GLU A 68 15.39 7.71 8.26
N VAL A 69 16.25 8.22 9.16
CA VAL A 69 15.96 9.24 10.18
C VAL A 69 16.73 10.52 9.89
N PRO A 70 16.44 11.23 8.78
CA PRO A 70 17.05 12.53 8.54
C PRO A 70 16.68 13.51 9.65
N LEU A 71 17.70 14.09 10.25
CA LEU A 71 17.64 15.15 11.26
C LEU A 71 18.37 16.38 10.70
N ASN A 72 18.07 17.55 11.25
CA ASN A 72 18.74 18.79 10.91
C ASN A 72 18.82 19.73 12.13
N GLY A 73 19.33 20.95 11.93
CA GLY A 73 19.45 21.97 13.00
C GLY A 73 18.14 22.45 13.63
N ASP A 74 16.99 22.10 13.06
CA ASP A 74 15.67 22.37 13.63
C ASP A 74 15.17 21.20 14.50
N SER A 75 15.72 20.00 14.33
CA SER A 75 15.34 18.78 15.05
C SER A 75 15.69 18.85 16.55
N LEU A 76 14.85 18.20 17.36
CA LEU A 76 15.10 17.95 18.78
C LEU A 76 15.25 16.44 19.02
N VAL A 77 16.37 16.03 19.59
CA VAL A 77 16.61 14.64 20.01
C VAL A 77 16.48 14.56 21.52
N ILE A 78 15.55 13.73 21.97
CA ILE A 78 15.37 13.37 23.37
C ILE A 78 16.04 12.02 23.57
N CYS A 79 17.07 11.98 24.40
CA CYS A 79 17.75 10.74 24.75
C CYS A 79 17.72 10.46 26.25
N ASP A 80 17.66 9.18 26.60
CA ASP A 80 17.89 8.75 27.97
C ASP A 80 19.38 8.94 28.33
N PRO A 81 19.75 9.56 29.46
CA PRO A 81 21.15 9.63 29.91
C PRO A 81 21.83 8.24 29.98
N ALA A 82 21.05 7.19 30.23
CA ALA A 82 21.52 5.81 30.24
C ALA A 82 21.40 5.11 28.86
N ALA A 83 21.23 5.85 27.76
CA ALA A 83 21.22 5.33 26.39
C ALA A 83 22.64 5.05 25.84
N GLY A 84 23.67 5.59 26.49
CA GLY A 84 25.05 5.57 25.99
C GLY A 84 25.39 6.78 25.13
N ASP A 85 26.57 6.75 24.51
CA ASP A 85 27.07 7.85 23.68
C ASP A 85 26.16 8.11 22.47
N ILE A 86 25.91 9.39 22.19
CA ILE A 86 25.09 9.81 21.06
C ILE A 86 25.86 9.52 19.76
N PRO A 87 25.26 8.84 18.77
CA PRO A 87 25.92 8.54 17.51
C PRO A 87 26.41 9.78 16.78
N GLU A 88 27.60 9.69 16.16
CA GLU A 88 28.24 10.81 15.44
C GLU A 88 27.33 11.40 14.36
N ILE A 89 26.56 10.56 13.65
CA ILE A 89 25.61 11.00 12.62
C ILE A 89 24.51 11.92 13.17
N VAL A 90 24.10 11.74 14.43
CA VAL A 90 23.10 12.60 15.09
C VAL A 90 23.71 13.94 15.47
N ILE A 91 24.96 13.93 15.97
CA ILE A 91 25.71 15.14 16.32
C ILE A 91 26.00 15.95 15.05
N ALA A 92 26.47 15.29 13.98
CA ALA A 92 26.78 15.90 12.69
C ALA A 92 25.56 16.52 12.01
N ALA A 93 24.35 16.02 12.28
CA ALA A 93 23.10 16.62 11.79
C ALA A 93 22.81 18.01 12.43
N GLY A 94 23.52 18.38 13.51
CA GLY A 94 23.32 19.64 14.22
C GLY A 94 22.04 19.69 15.04
N ALA A 95 21.41 18.54 15.31
CA ALA A 95 20.18 18.47 16.08
C ALA A 95 20.40 18.93 17.53
N ARG A 96 19.40 19.59 18.11
CA ARG A 96 19.43 19.96 19.53
C ARG A 96 19.23 18.70 20.37
N ILE A 97 20.07 18.52 21.38
CA ILE A 97 19.98 17.36 22.29
C ILE A 97 19.34 17.79 23.61
N ALA A 98 18.39 16.98 24.09
CA ALA A 98 17.81 17.09 25.41
C ALA A 98 17.86 15.73 26.11
N GLU A 99 18.39 15.70 27.31
CA GLU A 99 18.45 14.49 28.13
C GLU A 99 17.23 14.40 29.04
N LEU A 100 16.49 13.29 28.97
CA LEU A 100 15.37 13.01 29.88
C LEU A 100 15.56 11.60 30.49
N PRO A 101 15.50 11.43 31.82
CA PRO A 101 15.74 10.16 32.49
C PRO A 101 14.59 9.14 32.33
N LEU A 102 14.23 8.77 31.09
CA LEU A 102 13.03 7.99 30.75
C LEU A 102 12.95 6.66 31.51
N LYS A 103 14.06 5.92 31.61
CA LYS A 103 14.19 4.63 32.31
C LYS A 103 14.09 4.81 33.81
N ASP A 104 14.79 5.78 34.38
CA ASP A 104 14.80 5.99 35.83
C ASP A 104 13.48 6.58 36.34
N THR A 105 12.86 7.50 35.59
CA THR A 105 11.49 7.95 35.84
C THR A 105 10.51 6.78 35.83
N ALA A 106 10.63 5.86 34.86
CA ALA A 106 9.77 4.68 34.81
C ALA A 106 9.98 3.72 35.99
N LYS A 107 11.23 3.50 36.45
CA LYS A 107 11.54 2.66 37.62
C LYS A 107 10.92 3.20 38.91
N GLY A 108 10.79 4.52 39.04
CA GLY A 108 10.13 5.17 40.17
C GLY A 108 8.62 4.93 40.26
N ILE A 109 8.01 4.32 39.23
CA ILE A 109 6.57 4.06 39.14
C ILE A 109 6.37 2.54 39.12
N ALA A 110 5.59 2.02 40.08
CA ALA A 110 5.26 0.60 40.11
C ALA A 110 4.54 0.19 38.79
N GLY A 111 5.13 -0.74 38.04
CA GLY A 111 4.63 -1.17 36.72
C GLY A 111 4.88 -0.16 35.58
N GLY A 112 5.66 0.90 35.83
CA GLY A 112 5.95 1.95 34.87
C GLY A 112 6.75 1.48 33.65
N ARG A 113 6.59 2.18 32.53
CA ARG A 113 7.28 1.87 31.27
C ARG A 113 7.92 3.12 30.69
N SER A 114 9.22 3.04 30.37
CA SER A 114 9.96 4.15 29.73
C SER A 114 9.32 4.61 28.42
N SER A 115 8.74 3.67 27.65
CA SER A 115 7.99 3.98 26.45
C SER A 115 6.81 4.92 26.69
N MET A 116 6.09 4.77 27.81
CA MET A 116 5.00 5.68 28.18
C MET A 116 5.52 7.04 28.67
N VAL A 117 6.66 7.07 29.37
CA VAL A 117 7.32 8.33 29.75
C VAL A 117 7.71 9.12 28.49
N GLY A 118 8.36 8.47 27.52
CA GLY A 118 8.72 9.12 26.24
C GLY A 118 7.48 9.58 25.45
N LEU A 119 6.40 8.80 25.45
CA LEU A 119 5.12 9.19 24.84
C LEU A 119 4.51 10.42 25.54
N GLY A 120 4.57 10.47 26.87
CA GLY A 120 4.19 11.63 27.66
C GLY A 120 4.98 12.87 27.26
N ALA A 121 6.30 12.77 27.21
CA ALA A 121 7.18 13.86 26.80
C ALA A 121 6.84 14.37 25.39
N LEU A 122 6.68 13.47 24.42
CA LEU A 122 6.25 13.80 23.06
C LEU A 122 4.92 14.56 23.05
N SER A 123 3.93 14.07 23.79
CA SER A 123 2.60 14.67 23.84
C SER A 123 2.63 16.11 24.37
N ALA A 124 3.47 16.41 25.37
CA ALA A 124 3.63 17.76 25.92
C ALA A 124 4.30 18.69 24.90
N LEU A 125 5.37 18.24 24.24
CA LEU A 125 6.11 19.02 23.26
C LEU A 125 5.22 19.47 22.11
N ILE A 126 4.46 18.55 21.51
CA ILE A 126 3.60 18.87 20.37
C ILE A 126 2.26 19.49 20.76
N SER A 127 2.06 19.81 22.05
CA SER A 127 0.81 20.41 22.57
C SER A 127 -0.43 19.53 22.36
N LEU A 128 -0.26 18.19 22.39
CA LEU A 128 -1.37 17.25 22.39
C LEU A 128 -2.17 17.40 23.70
N PRO A 129 -3.51 17.47 23.69
CA PRO A 129 -4.30 17.57 24.93
C PRO A 129 -4.10 16.39 25.89
N GLU A 130 -4.10 16.65 27.22
CA GLU A 130 -3.99 15.57 28.24
C GLU A 130 -5.14 14.58 28.16
N THR A 131 -6.33 15.11 27.89
CA THR A 131 -7.56 14.36 27.77
C THR A 131 -7.47 13.35 26.63
N ALA A 132 -6.96 13.75 25.46
CA ALA A 132 -6.81 12.87 24.30
C ALA A 132 -5.90 11.67 24.60
N LEU A 133 -4.76 11.89 25.27
CA LEU A 133 -3.86 10.80 25.65
C LEU A 133 -4.50 9.90 26.73
N THR A 134 -5.16 10.50 27.73
CA THR A 134 -5.80 9.75 28.82
C THR A 134 -6.94 8.89 28.31
N GLU A 135 -7.84 9.43 27.48
CA GLU A 135 -8.94 8.69 26.86
C GLU A 135 -8.44 7.51 26.01
N THR A 136 -7.34 7.70 25.28
CA THR A 136 -6.70 6.65 24.49
C THR A 136 -6.21 5.50 25.38
N LEU A 137 -5.52 5.83 26.48
CA LEU A 137 -5.04 4.84 27.45
C LEU A 137 -6.22 4.09 28.09
N ASP A 138 -7.29 4.80 28.42
CA ASP A 138 -8.49 4.22 29.03
C ASP A 138 -9.15 3.21 28.11
N HIS A 139 -9.27 3.55 26.83
CA HIS A 139 -9.84 2.66 25.83
C HIS A 139 -8.96 1.41 25.64
N LEU A 140 -7.64 1.56 25.50
CA LEU A 140 -6.71 0.46 25.22
C LEU A 140 -6.49 -0.51 26.38
N PHE A 141 -6.54 0.00 27.61
CA PHE A 141 -6.35 -0.79 28.83
C PHE A 141 -7.66 -1.13 29.54
N LYS A 142 -8.82 -0.81 28.94
CA LYS A 142 -10.13 -1.23 29.42
C LYS A 142 -10.16 -2.74 29.65
N GLY A 143 -10.50 -3.16 30.87
CA GLY A 143 -10.58 -4.57 31.24
C GLY A 143 -9.23 -5.28 31.45
N LYS A 144 -8.09 -4.57 31.35
CA LYS A 144 -6.75 -5.13 31.63
C LYS A 144 -6.28 -4.94 33.08
N GLY A 145 -7.09 -4.31 33.93
CA GLY A 145 -6.82 -4.08 35.36
C GLY A 145 -6.45 -2.63 35.70
N GLU A 146 -7.02 -2.12 36.79
CA GLU A 146 -6.87 -0.73 37.25
C GLU A 146 -5.41 -0.34 37.52
N GLU A 147 -4.62 -1.25 38.12
CA GLU A 147 -3.21 -0.98 38.42
C GLU A 147 -2.36 -0.79 37.15
N ILE A 148 -2.64 -1.55 36.08
CA ILE A 148 -1.94 -1.38 34.80
C ILE A 148 -2.30 -0.03 34.18
N LEU A 149 -3.59 0.33 34.17
CA LEU A 149 -4.04 1.62 33.63
C LEU A 149 -3.40 2.78 34.41
N LYS A 150 -3.44 2.72 35.75
CA LYS A 150 -2.84 3.70 36.65
C LYS A 150 -1.34 3.86 36.41
N ALA A 151 -0.59 2.76 36.27
CA ALA A 151 0.85 2.79 35.99
C ALA A 151 1.17 3.48 34.65
N ASN A 152 0.40 3.20 33.60
CA ASN A 152 0.59 3.83 32.28
C ASN A 152 0.24 5.33 32.32
N ARG A 153 -0.87 5.71 32.96
CA ARG A 153 -1.25 7.13 33.14
C ARG A 153 -0.19 7.91 33.94
N LEU A 154 0.30 7.35 35.05
CA LEU A 154 1.36 7.97 35.85
C LEU A 154 2.66 8.11 35.04
N SER A 155 3.04 7.09 34.27
CA SER A 155 4.23 7.15 33.40
C SER A 155 4.10 8.24 32.34
N ALA A 156 2.95 8.33 31.66
CA ALA A 156 2.68 9.38 30.68
C ALA A 156 2.68 10.78 31.31
N LYS A 157 2.06 10.94 32.49
CA LYS A 157 2.09 12.21 33.23
C LYS A 157 3.51 12.63 33.60
N ALA A 158 4.29 11.71 34.16
CA ALA A 158 5.68 11.98 34.53
C ALA A 158 6.53 12.41 33.32
N GLY A 159 6.29 11.79 32.15
CA GLY A 159 6.91 12.21 30.90
C GLY A 159 6.54 13.61 30.45
N ARG A 160 5.26 13.99 30.59
CA ARG A 160 4.78 15.35 30.29
C ARG A 160 5.42 16.38 31.20
N ASP A 161 5.49 16.08 32.49
CA ASP A 161 6.09 16.94 33.49
C ASP A 161 7.61 17.10 33.24
N ALA A 162 8.30 16.02 32.88
CA ALA A 162 9.73 16.05 32.57
C ALA A 162 10.06 16.85 31.29
N ALA A 163 9.14 16.93 30.34
CA ALA A 163 9.31 17.73 29.13
C ALA A 163 8.98 19.22 29.33
N GLN A 164 8.51 19.64 30.51
CA GLN A 164 8.25 21.06 30.79
C GLN A 164 9.55 21.86 30.69
N GLY A 165 9.52 22.95 29.91
CA GLY A 165 10.69 23.79 29.66
C GLY A 165 11.53 23.40 28.44
N LEU A 166 11.30 22.23 27.84
CA LEU A 166 11.79 21.94 26.51
C LEU A 166 10.95 22.68 25.47
N ASP A 167 11.63 23.24 24.46
CA ASP A 167 10.97 23.96 23.38
C ASP A 167 11.29 23.37 22.00
N MET A 168 10.32 23.46 21.11
CA MET A 168 10.41 22.99 19.73
C MET A 168 9.99 24.09 18.77
N LYS A 169 10.70 24.17 17.64
CA LYS A 169 10.47 25.21 16.64
C LYS A 169 9.10 25.11 15.97
N ARG A 170 8.58 23.88 15.79
CA ARG A 170 7.32 23.62 15.07
C ARG A 170 6.31 22.92 15.98
N ARG A 171 5.30 23.65 16.45
CA ARG A 171 4.20 23.08 17.24
C ARG A 171 2.97 22.91 16.36
N LEU A 172 2.23 21.82 16.56
CA LEU A 172 0.91 21.69 15.96
C LEU A 172 -0.05 22.60 16.71
N LYS A 173 -0.77 23.43 15.96
CA LYS A 173 -1.94 24.09 16.52
C LYS A 173 -2.97 23.00 16.83
N ILE A 174 -3.59 23.09 18.00
CA ILE A 174 -4.79 22.30 18.29
C ILE A 174 -5.76 22.59 17.15
N ALA A 175 -6.23 21.53 16.48
CA ALA A 175 -7.19 21.71 15.40
C ALA A 175 -8.40 22.43 15.99
N GLU A 176 -8.88 23.49 15.31
CA GLU A 176 -10.17 24.05 15.68
C GLU A 176 -11.23 22.94 15.64
N PRO A 177 -12.28 22.98 16.47
CA PRO A 177 -13.36 22.01 16.41
C PRO A 177 -14.03 22.03 15.02
N ALA A 178 -13.47 21.27 14.09
CA ALA A 178 -14.08 21.00 12.81
C ALA A 178 -15.31 20.11 13.03
N PRO A 179 -16.30 20.10 12.11
CA PRO A 179 -17.37 19.12 12.16
C PRO A 179 -16.77 17.72 12.33
N LYS A 180 -17.36 16.89 13.20
CA LYS A 180 -16.91 15.52 13.43
C LYS A 180 -17.06 14.72 12.13
N VAL A 181 -16.01 14.71 11.31
CA VAL A 181 -15.90 13.80 10.17
C VAL A 181 -15.51 12.44 10.73
N GLU A 182 -16.21 11.38 10.32
CA GLU A 182 -15.81 10.02 10.65
C GLU A 182 -14.44 9.75 10.02
N ARG A 183 -13.43 9.49 10.87
CA ARG A 183 -12.09 9.12 10.44
C ARG A 183 -11.79 7.69 10.77
N TRP A 184 -11.01 7.07 9.91
CA TRP A 184 -10.55 5.71 10.09
C TRP A 184 -9.06 5.71 10.44
N ASN A 185 -8.69 4.85 11.39
CA ASN A 185 -7.31 4.44 11.60
C ASN A 185 -7.13 3.08 10.90
N ILE A 186 -6.49 3.08 9.73
CA ILE A 186 -6.37 1.88 8.90
C ILE A 186 -4.99 1.83 8.25
N SER A 187 -4.46 0.62 8.07
CA SER A 187 -3.27 0.41 7.24
C SER A 187 -3.60 0.10 5.78
N GLY A 188 -2.66 0.27 4.86
CA GLY A 188 -2.87 -0.07 3.44
C GLY A 188 -3.27 -1.53 3.22
N ASN A 189 -2.66 -2.46 3.97
CA ASN A 189 -2.99 -3.89 3.92
C ASN A 189 -4.41 -4.18 4.43
N GLU A 190 -4.82 -3.53 5.52
CA GLU A 190 -6.19 -3.65 6.05
C GLU A 190 -7.20 -3.02 5.08
N ALA A 191 -6.86 -1.89 4.45
CA ALA A 191 -7.68 -1.23 3.45
C ALA A 191 -7.87 -2.10 2.20
N ALA A 192 -6.81 -2.74 1.71
CA ALA A 192 -6.88 -3.72 0.62
C ALA A 192 -7.77 -4.92 0.98
N GLY A 193 -7.60 -5.49 2.18
CA GLY A 193 -8.47 -6.54 2.71
C GLY A 193 -9.95 -6.12 2.75
N LEU A 194 -10.23 -4.93 3.27
CA LEU A 194 -11.58 -4.37 3.32
C LEU A 194 -12.16 -4.15 1.92
N GLY A 195 -11.36 -3.66 0.98
CA GLY A 195 -11.75 -3.50 -0.42
C GLY A 195 -12.15 -4.83 -1.05
N ALA A 196 -11.35 -5.88 -0.85
CA ALA A 196 -11.65 -7.21 -1.35
C ALA A 196 -12.95 -7.78 -0.74
N VAL A 197 -13.13 -7.63 0.58
CA VAL A 197 -14.35 -8.05 1.28
C VAL A 197 -15.58 -7.30 0.78
N ARG A 198 -15.47 -5.98 0.56
CA ARG A 198 -16.54 -5.14 0.00
C ARG A 198 -16.90 -5.54 -1.44
N ALA A 199 -15.94 -6.01 -2.22
CA ALA A 199 -16.20 -6.56 -3.53
C ALA A 199 -16.93 -7.91 -3.47
N GLY A 200 -16.89 -8.65 -2.36
CA GLY A 200 -17.54 -9.95 -2.24
C GLY A 200 -16.58 -11.14 -2.11
N LEU A 201 -15.30 -10.90 -1.79
CA LEU A 201 -14.34 -11.96 -1.48
C LEU A 201 -14.90 -12.95 -0.44
N ARG A 202 -14.78 -14.25 -0.71
CA ARG A 202 -15.16 -15.31 0.25
C ARG A 202 -14.16 -16.43 0.38
N PHE A 203 -13.16 -16.52 -0.48
CA PHE A 203 -12.12 -17.54 -0.37
C PHE A 203 -10.71 -16.95 -0.51
N VAL A 204 -9.85 -17.22 0.47
CA VAL A 204 -8.44 -16.85 0.43
C VAL A 204 -7.60 -18.09 0.65
N ALA A 205 -6.58 -18.29 -0.17
CA ALA A 205 -5.49 -19.20 0.14
C ALA A 205 -4.18 -18.45 -0.03
N ALA A 206 -3.29 -18.53 0.96
CA ALA A 206 -2.04 -17.77 0.95
C ALA A 206 -0.95 -18.44 1.78
N TYR A 207 0.30 -18.18 1.41
CA TYR A 207 1.48 -18.49 2.22
C TYR A 207 1.97 -17.20 2.93
N PRO A 208 2.23 -17.21 4.24
CA PRO A 208 2.68 -16.02 4.96
C PRO A 208 4.04 -15.52 4.46
N ILE A 209 4.09 -14.27 3.98
CA ILE A 209 5.32 -13.61 3.54
C ILE A 209 5.27 -12.12 3.88
N THR A 210 6.35 -11.58 4.46
CA THR A 210 6.45 -10.12 4.71
C THR A 210 6.51 -9.36 3.37
N PRO A 211 5.75 -8.28 3.16
CA PRO A 211 4.88 -7.56 4.10
C PRO A 211 3.38 -7.86 3.94
N SER A 212 2.98 -8.89 3.18
CA SER A 212 1.57 -9.20 2.90
C SER A 212 0.85 -9.89 4.07
N THR A 213 1.57 -10.54 4.99
CA THR A 213 0.98 -11.28 6.12
C THR A 213 -0.02 -10.45 6.95
N ASP A 214 0.22 -9.15 7.15
CA ASP A 214 -0.68 -8.29 7.92
C ASP A 214 -2.10 -8.23 7.30
N MET A 215 -2.20 -8.32 5.97
CA MET A 215 -3.49 -8.39 5.27
C MET A 215 -4.21 -9.70 5.58
N LEU A 216 -3.49 -10.82 5.65
CA LEU A 216 -4.03 -12.15 5.96
C LEU A 216 -4.51 -12.23 7.42
N GLU A 217 -3.73 -11.67 8.35
CA GLU A 217 -4.10 -11.58 9.77
C GLU A 217 -5.39 -10.76 9.97
N TRP A 218 -5.56 -9.68 9.20
CA TRP A 218 -6.80 -8.91 9.21
C TRP A 218 -7.95 -9.67 8.54
N LEU A 219 -7.71 -10.33 7.40
CA LEU A 219 -8.75 -11.05 6.65
C LEU A 219 -9.28 -12.27 7.40
N ALA A 220 -8.43 -13.06 8.06
CA ALA A 220 -8.83 -14.33 8.67
C ALA A 220 -10.08 -14.23 9.58
N PRO A 221 -10.10 -13.39 10.64
CA PRO A 221 -11.29 -13.26 11.49
C PRO A 221 -12.44 -12.49 10.84
N ASN A 222 -12.19 -11.67 9.81
CA ASN A 222 -13.22 -10.88 9.15
C ASN A 222 -13.95 -11.66 8.05
N LEU A 223 -13.26 -12.56 7.35
CA LEU A 223 -13.87 -13.49 6.40
C LEU A 223 -14.73 -14.52 7.12
N GLU A 224 -14.29 -15.06 8.25
CA GLU A 224 -15.06 -16.03 9.05
C GLU A 224 -16.44 -15.48 9.42
N LYS A 225 -16.49 -14.21 9.88
CA LYS A 225 -17.75 -13.51 10.20
C LYS A 225 -18.70 -13.36 9.02
N LEU A 226 -18.20 -13.44 7.80
CA LEU A 226 -18.95 -13.28 6.56
C LEU A 226 -19.21 -14.61 5.83
N GLY A 227 -18.92 -15.74 6.50
CA GLY A 227 -19.05 -17.08 5.93
C GLY A 227 -18.00 -17.42 4.87
N GLY A 228 -16.91 -16.65 4.83
CA GLY A 228 -15.75 -16.93 3.99
C GLY A 228 -14.72 -17.80 4.71
N VAL A 229 -13.72 -18.26 3.96
CA VAL A 229 -12.65 -19.13 4.46
C VAL A 229 -11.29 -18.57 4.03
N LEU A 230 -10.33 -18.58 4.96
CA LEU A 230 -8.91 -18.38 4.68
C LEU A 230 -8.16 -19.67 4.97
N VAL A 231 -7.38 -20.15 4.00
CA VAL A 231 -6.50 -21.30 4.10
C VAL A 231 -5.05 -20.83 4.10
N GLN A 232 -4.31 -21.16 5.14
CA GLN A 232 -2.85 -21.04 5.09
C GLN A 232 -2.31 -22.24 4.32
N ALA A 233 -1.82 -21.99 3.10
CA ALA A 233 -1.24 -23.02 2.25
C ALA A 233 0.21 -23.34 2.67
N GLU A 234 0.73 -24.45 2.15
CA GLU A 234 2.09 -24.92 2.38
C GLU A 234 3.16 -24.08 1.65
N ASP A 235 2.80 -23.49 0.50
CA ASP A 235 3.63 -22.59 -0.30
C ASP A 235 2.77 -21.72 -1.24
N GLU A 236 3.40 -20.83 -1.99
CA GLU A 236 2.72 -19.97 -2.95
C GLU A 236 2.10 -20.72 -4.13
N LEU A 237 2.66 -21.87 -4.56
CA LEU A 237 2.12 -22.69 -5.65
C LEU A 237 0.78 -23.32 -5.25
N ALA A 238 0.71 -23.88 -4.05
CA ALA A 238 -0.52 -24.41 -3.48
C ALA A 238 -1.55 -23.30 -3.33
N SER A 239 -1.14 -22.12 -2.84
CA SER A 239 -2.05 -21.00 -2.62
C SER A 239 -2.72 -20.49 -3.91
N ILE A 240 -1.97 -20.28 -4.99
CA ILE A 240 -2.54 -19.81 -6.26
C ILE A 240 -3.46 -20.86 -6.89
N ASN A 241 -3.07 -22.14 -6.86
CA ASN A 241 -3.88 -23.22 -7.42
C ASN A 241 -5.17 -23.44 -6.60
N MET A 242 -5.12 -23.27 -5.27
CA MET A 242 -6.31 -23.30 -4.42
C MET A 242 -7.30 -22.18 -4.81
N ILE A 243 -6.84 -20.93 -4.98
CA ILE A 243 -7.76 -19.84 -5.34
C ILE A 243 -8.31 -19.97 -6.76
N ILE A 244 -7.55 -20.53 -7.70
CA ILE A 244 -8.06 -20.88 -9.04
C ILE A 244 -9.18 -21.92 -8.90
N GLY A 245 -8.98 -22.98 -8.11
CA GLY A 245 -10.01 -23.99 -7.83
C GLY A 245 -11.26 -23.41 -7.15
N GLY A 246 -11.07 -22.56 -6.14
CA GLY A 246 -12.17 -21.86 -5.46
C GLY A 246 -12.97 -20.95 -6.41
N SER A 247 -12.26 -20.22 -7.28
CA SER A 247 -12.90 -19.39 -8.30
C SER A 247 -13.62 -20.20 -9.37
N PHE A 248 -13.05 -21.32 -9.83
CA PHE A 248 -13.75 -22.25 -10.72
C PHE A 248 -15.07 -22.76 -10.09
N GLY A 249 -15.09 -22.96 -8.77
CA GLY A 249 -16.29 -23.26 -7.98
C GLY A 249 -17.31 -22.12 -7.87
N GLY A 250 -17.03 -20.94 -8.45
CA GLY A 250 -17.94 -19.79 -8.49
C GLY A 250 -17.76 -18.78 -7.35
N VAL A 251 -16.68 -18.89 -6.58
CA VAL A 251 -16.44 -18.02 -5.42
C VAL A 251 -15.34 -17.00 -5.75
N PRO A 252 -15.57 -15.68 -5.60
CA PRO A 252 -14.51 -14.69 -5.72
C PRO A 252 -13.37 -14.98 -4.74
N ALA A 253 -12.17 -15.15 -5.28
CA ALA A 253 -11.01 -15.66 -4.56
C ALA A 253 -9.77 -14.78 -4.74
N LEU A 254 -8.94 -14.71 -3.70
CA LEU A 254 -7.76 -13.84 -3.64
C LEU A 254 -6.60 -14.52 -2.91
N THR A 255 -5.37 -14.22 -3.33
CA THR A 255 -4.16 -14.47 -2.55
C THR A 255 -3.38 -13.17 -2.34
N ALA A 256 -2.54 -13.13 -1.30
CA ALA A 256 -1.66 -12.00 -1.01
C ALA A 256 -0.23 -12.51 -0.82
N THR A 257 0.72 -11.90 -1.51
CA THR A 257 2.12 -12.35 -1.58
C THR A 257 3.08 -11.16 -1.72
N SER A 258 4.37 -11.44 -1.96
CA SER A 258 5.40 -10.46 -2.33
C SER A 258 6.22 -10.99 -3.51
N GLY A 259 7.23 -10.24 -3.99
CA GLY A 259 8.01 -10.56 -5.20
C GLY A 259 8.47 -12.03 -5.35
N PRO A 260 9.06 -12.68 -4.33
CA PRO A 260 9.45 -14.09 -4.43
C PRO A 260 8.27 -15.04 -4.67
N GLY A 261 7.16 -14.81 -3.97
CA GLY A 261 5.96 -15.63 -4.12
C GLY A 261 5.24 -15.37 -5.43
N LEU A 262 5.18 -14.11 -5.89
CA LEU A 262 4.66 -13.76 -7.21
C LEU A 262 5.44 -14.49 -8.32
N ALA A 263 6.77 -14.62 -8.19
CA ALA A 263 7.59 -15.37 -9.15
C ALA A 263 7.22 -16.86 -9.21
N LEU A 264 6.89 -17.48 -8.07
CA LEU A 264 6.41 -18.88 -8.04
C LEU A 264 5.03 -19.03 -8.70
N MET A 265 4.16 -18.03 -8.56
CA MET A 265 2.78 -18.08 -9.08
C MET A 265 2.67 -17.92 -10.60
N MET A 266 3.73 -17.52 -11.32
CA MET A 266 3.67 -17.16 -12.74
C MET A 266 3.05 -18.23 -13.64
N GLU A 267 3.40 -19.51 -13.41
CA GLU A 267 2.84 -20.62 -14.18
C GLU A 267 1.31 -20.72 -14.01
N SER A 268 0.84 -20.73 -12.75
CA SER A 268 -0.58 -20.84 -12.43
C SER A 268 -1.38 -19.60 -12.82
N ILE A 269 -0.78 -18.40 -12.81
CA ILE A 269 -1.44 -17.20 -13.37
C ILE A 269 -1.64 -17.39 -14.88
N GLY A 270 -0.68 -17.98 -15.59
CA GLY A 270 -0.84 -18.39 -17.00
C GLY A 270 -2.01 -19.36 -17.20
N LEU A 271 -2.16 -20.36 -16.32
CA LEU A 271 -3.33 -21.24 -16.30
C LEU A 271 -4.65 -20.46 -16.11
N ALA A 272 -4.68 -19.49 -15.20
CA ALA A 272 -5.87 -18.66 -14.97
C ALA A 272 -6.23 -17.80 -16.19
N VAL A 273 -5.23 -17.31 -16.95
CA VAL A 273 -5.46 -16.62 -18.23
C VAL A 273 -6.04 -17.58 -19.28
N ALA A 274 -5.39 -18.73 -19.48
CA ALA A 274 -5.79 -19.71 -20.50
C ALA A 274 -7.21 -20.24 -20.23
N SER A 275 -7.51 -20.60 -18.99
CA SER A 275 -8.82 -21.13 -18.56
C SER A 275 -9.88 -20.04 -18.29
N GLU A 276 -9.53 -18.77 -18.43
CA GLU A 276 -10.39 -17.61 -18.14
C GLU A 276 -11.02 -17.69 -16.74
N VAL A 277 -10.24 -18.11 -15.74
CA VAL A 277 -10.69 -18.19 -14.34
C VAL A 277 -10.28 -16.91 -13.60
N PRO A 278 -11.22 -16.13 -13.06
CA PRO A 278 -10.90 -14.86 -12.42
C PRO A 278 -10.28 -15.08 -11.04
N VAL A 279 -9.13 -14.49 -10.79
CA VAL A 279 -8.45 -14.51 -9.48
C VAL A 279 -7.74 -13.18 -9.26
N VAL A 280 -7.59 -12.77 -8.00
CA VAL A 280 -6.82 -11.58 -7.65
C VAL A 280 -5.59 -11.95 -6.84
N ILE A 281 -4.45 -11.39 -7.23
CA ILE A 281 -3.16 -11.54 -6.56
C ILE A 281 -2.74 -10.17 -6.05
N VAL A 282 -2.70 -9.97 -4.74
CA VAL A 282 -2.15 -8.75 -4.14
C VAL A 282 -0.66 -8.96 -3.91
N ASN A 283 0.18 -8.35 -4.73
CA ASN A 283 1.63 -8.32 -4.54
C ASN A 283 2.00 -7.09 -3.72
N VAL A 284 2.36 -7.28 -2.45
CA VAL A 284 2.91 -6.22 -1.60
C VAL A 284 4.43 -6.24 -1.81
N MET A 285 4.90 -5.44 -2.77
CA MET A 285 6.30 -5.38 -3.18
C MET A 285 7.24 -5.00 -2.02
N ARG A 286 8.47 -5.51 -2.07
CA ARG A 286 9.53 -5.23 -1.10
C ARG A 286 10.88 -5.20 -1.83
N GLY A 287 11.95 -4.79 -1.12
CA GLY A 287 13.29 -4.74 -1.70
C GLY A 287 13.74 -6.12 -2.22
N GLY A 288 14.08 -6.21 -3.51
CA GLY A 288 14.66 -7.38 -4.17
C GLY A 288 16.15 -7.18 -4.51
N PRO A 289 16.76 -8.04 -5.37
CA PRO A 289 16.22 -9.30 -5.91
C PRO A 289 16.31 -10.46 -4.91
N SER A 290 15.72 -11.62 -5.27
CA SER A 290 15.67 -12.82 -4.41
C SER A 290 15.02 -12.49 -3.06
N THR A 291 15.57 -12.95 -1.92
CA THR A 291 15.07 -12.58 -0.59
C THR A 291 15.08 -11.06 -0.38
N GLY A 292 16.11 -10.39 -0.92
CA GLY A 292 16.31 -8.95 -0.85
C GLY A 292 16.26 -8.39 0.58
N ILE A 293 15.49 -7.32 0.78
CA ILE A 293 15.29 -6.65 2.07
C ILE A 293 13.80 -6.71 2.44
N PRO A 294 13.34 -7.77 3.13
CA PRO A 294 11.91 -8.01 3.33
C PRO A 294 11.13 -6.90 4.02
N THR A 295 11.81 -6.10 4.85
CA THR A 295 11.21 -5.05 5.68
C THR A 295 11.21 -3.68 5.04
N LYS A 296 11.64 -3.55 3.78
CA LYS A 296 11.81 -2.27 3.08
C LYS A 296 11.06 -2.24 1.77
N SER A 297 10.58 -1.05 1.41
CA SER A 297 9.82 -0.82 0.18
C SER A 297 10.72 -0.65 -1.03
N GLU A 298 10.31 -1.24 -2.14
CA GLU A 298 10.81 -0.96 -3.49
C GLU A 298 9.71 -1.32 -4.50
N GLN A 299 9.63 -0.60 -5.63
CA GLN A 299 8.62 -0.80 -6.67
C GLN A 299 9.15 -1.67 -7.83
N SER A 300 9.96 -2.68 -7.51
CA SER A 300 10.77 -3.44 -8.47
C SER A 300 10.09 -4.65 -9.10
N ASP A 301 8.80 -4.88 -8.85
CA ASP A 301 8.09 -6.04 -9.40
C ASP A 301 7.18 -5.67 -10.59
N LEU A 302 7.20 -4.41 -11.06
CA LEU A 302 6.40 -3.98 -12.21
C LEU A 302 6.64 -4.85 -13.44
N ASN A 303 7.89 -5.13 -13.77
CA ASN A 303 8.24 -5.92 -14.94
C ASN A 303 7.75 -7.38 -14.84
N ILE A 304 7.90 -8.03 -13.68
CA ILE A 304 7.42 -9.41 -13.53
C ILE A 304 5.89 -9.47 -13.51
N ALA A 305 5.23 -8.45 -12.96
CA ALA A 305 3.78 -8.35 -13.01
C ALA A 305 3.28 -8.17 -14.45
N VAL A 306 3.90 -7.31 -15.26
CA VAL A 306 3.43 -7.02 -16.63
C VAL A 306 3.91 -8.05 -17.66
N TYR A 307 5.12 -8.59 -17.51
CA TYR A 307 5.81 -9.40 -18.54
C TYR A 307 6.30 -10.77 -18.04
N GLY A 308 5.93 -11.18 -16.82
CA GLY A 308 6.44 -12.44 -16.23
C GLY A 308 5.74 -13.71 -16.71
N LEU A 309 4.55 -13.58 -17.33
CA LEU A 309 3.81 -14.71 -17.86
C LEU A 309 4.42 -15.21 -19.18
N HIS A 310 4.38 -16.53 -19.40
CA HIS A 310 4.82 -17.14 -20.64
C HIS A 310 3.74 -17.06 -21.72
N GLY A 311 4.15 -16.82 -22.97
CA GLY A 311 3.22 -16.62 -24.09
C GLY A 311 2.49 -15.27 -24.05
N ASP A 312 1.57 -15.06 -24.99
CA ASP A 312 0.69 -13.88 -25.02
C ASP A 312 -0.45 -14.05 -24.02
N ALA A 313 -0.23 -13.58 -22.79
CA ALA A 313 -1.11 -13.81 -21.65
C ALA A 313 -1.75 -12.49 -21.15
N PRO A 314 -2.84 -12.00 -21.77
CA PRO A 314 -3.50 -10.76 -21.38
C PRO A 314 -4.12 -10.89 -19.98
N HIS A 315 -3.79 -9.95 -19.10
CA HIS A 315 -4.25 -9.90 -17.72
C HIS A 315 -4.28 -8.43 -17.23
N ILE A 316 -4.75 -8.22 -16.00
CA ILE A 316 -4.89 -6.89 -15.42
C ILE A 316 -3.77 -6.64 -14.42
N VAL A 317 -3.20 -5.44 -14.45
CA VAL A 317 -2.27 -4.96 -13.41
C VAL A 317 -2.74 -3.59 -12.93
N THR A 318 -3.00 -3.48 -11.63
CA THR A 318 -3.37 -2.22 -10.97
C THR A 318 -2.40 -1.88 -9.84
N ALA A 319 -2.38 -0.62 -9.42
CA ALA A 319 -1.60 -0.17 -8.27
C ALA A 319 -2.34 0.95 -7.51
N PRO A 320 -2.57 0.83 -6.20
CA PRO A 320 -3.12 1.93 -5.41
C PRO A 320 -2.12 3.07 -5.23
N ASN A 321 -2.62 4.31 -5.16
CA ASN A 321 -1.82 5.52 -5.10
C ASN A 321 -1.78 6.21 -3.72
N SER A 322 -2.46 5.63 -2.72
CA SER A 322 -2.49 6.06 -1.31
C SER A 322 -3.12 4.97 -0.45
N VAL A 323 -3.07 5.10 0.88
CA VAL A 323 -3.63 4.08 1.81
C VAL A 323 -5.13 3.92 1.64
N ASP A 324 -5.87 5.01 1.43
CA ASP A 324 -7.30 4.96 1.12
C ASP A 324 -7.56 4.33 -0.26
N ASP A 325 -6.69 4.58 -1.24
CA ASP A 325 -6.80 3.99 -2.57
C ASP A 325 -6.51 2.49 -2.59
N CYS A 326 -5.82 1.92 -1.59
CA CYS A 326 -5.70 0.46 -1.42
C CYS A 326 -7.06 -0.22 -1.32
N LEU A 327 -8.03 0.42 -0.66
CA LEU A 327 -9.42 -0.06 -0.60
C LEU A 327 -10.04 -0.05 -1.99
N PHE A 328 -10.02 1.11 -2.65
CA PHE A 328 -10.65 1.29 -3.94
C PHE A 328 -10.03 0.38 -5.01
N ALA A 329 -8.70 0.41 -5.17
CA ALA A 329 -7.98 -0.35 -6.20
C ALA A 329 -8.19 -1.86 -6.03
N THR A 330 -8.21 -2.38 -4.80
CA THR A 330 -8.45 -3.81 -4.56
C THR A 330 -9.90 -4.17 -4.84
N GLN A 331 -10.86 -3.35 -4.38
CA GLN A 331 -12.28 -3.56 -4.67
C GLN A 331 -12.57 -3.55 -6.18
N TRP A 332 -11.97 -2.59 -6.88
CA TRP A 332 -12.09 -2.45 -8.33
C TRP A 332 -11.42 -3.62 -9.07
N SER A 333 -10.26 -4.09 -8.61
CA SER A 333 -9.56 -5.24 -9.23
C SER A 333 -10.34 -6.54 -9.06
N MET A 334 -10.97 -6.78 -7.91
CA MET A 334 -11.89 -7.91 -7.72
C MET A 334 -13.08 -7.85 -8.67
N HIS A 335 -13.67 -6.65 -8.85
CA HIS A 335 -14.75 -6.45 -9.81
C HIS A 335 -14.29 -6.70 -11.25
N LEU A 336 -13.16 -6.12 -11.66
CA LEU A 336 -12.62 -6.28 -13.02
C LEU A 336 -12.26 -7.73 -13.33
N ALA A 337 -11.56 -8.42 -12.42
CA ALA A 337 -11.19 -9.82 -12.60
C ALA A 337 -12.42 -10.66 -12.90
N GLU A 338 -13.47 -10.54 -12.10
CA GLU A 338 -14.73 -11.26 -12.23
C GLU A 338 -15.52 -10.89 -13.49
N ALA A 339 -15.67 -9.58 -13.75
CA ALA A 339 -16.42 -9.09 -14.89
C ALA A 339 -15.76 -9.48 -16.23
N LEU A 340 -14.43 -9.54 -16.27
CA LEU A 340 -13.65 -9.84 -17.47
C LEU A 340 -13.17 -11.29 -17.53
N GLN A 341 -13.36 -12.07 -16.46
CA GLN A 341 -12.91 -13.45 -16.36
C GLN A 341 -11.42 -13.59 -16.68
N CYS A 342 -10.58 -12.85 -15.95
CA CYS A 342 -9.13 -12.85 -16.11
C CYS A 342 -8.45 -12.62 -14.75
N PRO A 343 -7.17 -13.01 -14.60
CA PRO A 343 -6.42 -12.69 -13.40
C PRO A 343 -6.10 -11.19 -13.31
N ALA A 344 -6.11 -10.66 -12.10
CA ALA A 344 -5.66 -9.30 -11.79
C ALA A 344 -4.56 -9.30 -10.73
N ILE A 345 -3.47 -8.58 -11.00
CA ILE A 345 -2.36 -8.37 -10.06
C ILE A 345 -2.46 -6.94 -9.50
N VAL A 346 -2.58 -6.81 -8.18
CA VAL A 346 -2.57 -5.51 -7.49
C VAL A 346 -1.19 -5.29 -6.91
N LEU A 347 -0.47 -4.29 -7.42
CA LEU A 347 0.87 -3.91 -6.99
C LEU A 347 0.80 -2.86 -5.88
N SER A 348 0.83 -3.30 -4.63
CA SER A 348 1.13 -2.46 -3.47
C SER A 348 2.63 -2.56 -3.13
N ASP A 349 3.09 -1.89 -2.08
CA ASP A 349 4.45 -2.03 -1.58
C ASP A 349 4.52 -1.94 -0.06
N GLN A 350 5.67 -2.29 0.53
CA GLN A 350 5.84 -2.33 1.98
C GLN A 350 5.51 -0.98 2.63
N ALA A 351 5.92 0.13 2.00
CA ALA A 351 5.68 1.47 2.53
C ALA A 351 4.17 1.75 2.60
N LEU A 352 3.44 1.44 1.52
CA LEU A 352 2.00 1.68 1.44
C LEU A 352 1.19 0.68 2.28
N GLY A 353 1.48 -0.61 2.15
CA GLY A 353 0.76 -1.70 2.81
C GLY A 353 0.87 -1.64 4.33
N GLN A 354 2.05 -1.31 4.87
CA GLN A 354 2.28 -1.28 6.32
C GLN A 354 2.18 0.12 6.94
N ALA A 355 2.04 1.18 6.14
CA ALA A 355 1.68 2.50 6.65
C ALA A 355 0.29 2.45 7.27
N ARG A 356 0.14 3.04 8.46
CA ARG A 356 -1.13 3.21 9.17
C ARG A 356 -1.47 4.70 9.20
N MET A 357 -2.66 5.06 8.76
CA MET A 357 -3.05 6.46 8.58
C MET A 357 -4.40 6.77 9.21
N LEU A 358 -4.53 7.99 9.71
CA LEU A 358 -5.80 8.62 10.03
C LEU A 358 -6.33 9.28 8.77
N ILE A 359 -7.27 8.64 8.12
CA ILE A 359 -7.90 9.11 6.87
C ILE A 359 -9.35 9.49 7.13
N ASP A 360 -9.87 10.42 6.35
CA ASP A 360 -11.32 10.59 6.28
C ASP A 360 -11.93 9.31 5.70
N ARG A 361 -13.11 8.90 6.21
CA ARG A 361 -13.80 7.71 5.70
C ARG A 361 -13.97 7.84 4.18
N PRO A 362 -13.41 6.92 3.37
CA PRO A 362 -13.61 6.94 1.92
C PRO A 362 -15.08 6.75 1.55
N ALA A 363 -15.50 7.34 0.44
CA ALA A 363 -16.83 7.09 -0.13
C ALA A 363 -16.98 5.62 -0.53
N ASP A 364 -18.19 5.08 -0.39
CA ASP A 364 -18.46 3.70 -0.81
C ASP A 364 -18.47 3.60 -2.34
N ALA A 365 -17.70 2.65 -2.87
CA ALA A 365 -17.68 2.32 -4.29
C ALA A 365 -18.66 1.19 -4.60
N ALA A 366 -19.39 1.30 -5.71
CA ALA A 366 -20.38 0.32 -6.15
C ALA A 366 -19.78 -0.85 -6.95
N PHE A 367 -18.51 -1.18 -6.73
CA PHE A 367 -17.82 -2.27 -7.42
C PHE A 367 -17.97 -3.59 -6.65
N VAL A 368 -18.64 -4.55 -7.28
CA VAL A 368 -18.87 -5.90 -6.72
C VAL A 368 -18.34 -6.93 -7.71
N ALA A 369 -17.66 -7.95 -7.18
CA ALA A 369 -17.22 -9.16 -7.85
C ALA A 369 -18.43 -9.89 -8.42
N ARG A 370 -18.65 -9.75 -9.73
CA ARG A 370 -19.74 -10.42 -10.44
C ARG A 370 -19.26 -10.82 -11.82
N ARG A 371 -19.21 -12.13 -12.05
CA ARG A 371 -19.00 -12.72 -13.37
C ARG A 371 -20.30 -13.00 -14.08
N GLU A 372 -20.25 -13.01 -15.41
CA GLU A 372 -21.34 -13.49 -16.24
C GLU A 372 -21.47 -15.01 -16.11
N THR A 373 -22.62 -15.48 -15.65
CA THR A 373 -22.93 -16.92 -15.51
C THR A 373 -24.17 -17.31 -16.30
N ILE A 374 -24.22 -18.57 -16.72
CA ILE A 374 -25.47 -19.15 -17.22
C ILE A 374 -26.41 -19.43 -16.04
N THR A 375 -27.70 -19.14 -16.21
CA THR A 375 -28.72 -19.29 -15.15
C THR A 375 -29.79 -20.34 -15.48
N ALA A 376 -29.71 -20.97 -16.64
CA ALA A 376 -30.64 -21.98 -17.11
C ALA A 376 -29.90 -23.08 -17.87
N GLU A 377 -30.58 -24.21 -18.09
CA GLU A 377 -30.10 -25.29 -18.94
C GLU A 377 -29.81 -24.75 -20.36
N VAL A 378 -28.58 -24.95 -20.85
CA VAL A 378 -28.17 -24.56 -22.20
C VAL A 378 -27.91 -25.82 -23.01
N LYS A 379 -28.58 -25.96 -24.16
CA LYS A 379 -28.20 -27.01 -25.13
C LYS A 379 -26.91 -26.59 -25.82
N ASN A 380 -25.91 -27.48 -25.82
CA ASN A 380 -24.58 -27.25 -26.41
C ASN A 380 -23.81 -26.08 -25.78
N TYR A 381 -23.64 -26.11 -24.45
CA TYR A 381 -22.82 -25.14 -23.74
C TYR A 381 -21.39 -25.07 -24.30
N ARG A 382 -20.88 -23.83 -24.44
CA ARG A 382 -19.54 -23.52 -24.93
C ARG A 382 -18.87 -22.56 -23.96
N ARG A 383 -18.02 -23.08 -23.07
CA ARG A 383 -17.33 -22.28 -22.04
C ARG A 383 -16.54 -21.11 -22.64
N TYR A 384 -15.94 -21.32 -23.81
CA TYR A 384 -15.05 -20.37 -24.47
C TYR A 384 -15.66 -19.83 -25.76
N ALA A 385 -16.99 -19.66 -25.78
CA ALA A 385 -17.72 -19.12 -26.92
C ALA A 385 -17.15 -17.77 -27.38
N LEU A 386 -17.01 -17.56 -28.68
CA LEU A 386 -16.55 -16.31 -29.26
C LEU A 386 -17.68 -15.27 -29.21
N THR A 387 -17.70 -14.46 -28.15
CA THR A 387 -18.68 -13.38 -27.97
C THR A 387 -18.13 -12.03 -28.44
N ALA A 388 -19.03 -11.07 -28.70
CA ALA A 388 -18.64 -9.71 -29.07
C ALA A 388 -17.77 -9.04 -28.00
N SER A 389 -18.16 -9.16 -26.72
CA SER A 389 -17.39 -8.64 -25.57
C SER A 389 -16.10 -9.41 -25.28
N GLY A 390 -15.94 -10.61 -25.84
CA GLY A 390 -14.86 -11.53 -25.50
C GLY A 390 -15.03 -12.26 -24.16
N VAL A 391 -16.07 -11.92 -23.38
CA VAL A 391 -16.44 -12.60 -22.14
C VAL A 391 -17.48 -13.67 -22.45
N SER A 392 -17.17 -14.93 -22.10
CA SER A 392 -18.07 -16.06 -22.30
C SER A 392 -18.79 -16.40 -20.99
N PRO A 393 -20.12 -16.64 -20.99
CA PRO A 393 -20.82 -17.02 -19.77
C PRO A 393 -20.22 -18.26 -19.10
N MET A 394 -19.92 -18.18 -17.79
CA MET A 394 -19.42 -19.31 -17.00
C MET A 394 -20.55 -20.20 -16.49
N ALA A 395 -20.35 -21.51 -16.53
CA ALA A 395 -21.12 -22.46 -15.74
C ALA A 395 -20.41 -22.70 -14.41
N ILE A 396 -21.18 -22.71 -13.32
CA ILE A 396 -20.70 -23.12 -12.01
C ILE A 396 -20.90 -24.64 -11.88
N PRO A 397 -19.95 -25.40 -11.31
CA PRO A 397 -20.11 -26.84 -11.10
C PRO A 397 -21.46 -27.19 -10.48
N GLY A 398 -22.16 -28.16 -11.09
CA GLY A 398 -23.51 -28.58 -10.71
C GLY A 398 -24.63 -28.05 -11.59
N VAL A 399 -24.37 -27.14 -12.53
CA VAL A 399 -25.36 -26.75 -13.56
C VAL A 399 -25.53 -27.88 -14.59
N PRO A 400 -26.76 -28.42 -14.78
CA PRO A 400 -27.00 -29.51 -15.74
C PRO A 400 -26.67 -29.13 -17.19
N ASN A 401 -26.08 -30.07 -17.94
CA ASN A 401 -25.76 -29.94 -19.37
C ASN A 401 -24.77 -28.80 -19.72
N ALA A 402 -24.00 -28.36 -18.73
CA ALA A 402 -22.99 -27.31 -18.87
C ALA A 402 -21.61 -27.77 -18.41
N GLU A 403 -21.32 -29.05 -18.57
CA GLU A 403 -20.04 -29.66 -18.23
C GLU A 403 -18.93 -29.08 -19.15
N TYR A 404 -17.80 -28.73 -18.56
CA TYR A 404 -16.61 -28.30 -19.29
C TYR A 404 -15.35 -28.56 -18.47
N VAL A 405 -14.21 -28.51 -19.14
CA VAL A 405 -12.89 -28.56 -18.51
C VAL A 405 -12.23 -27.18 -18.62
N ALA A 406 -11.76 -26.67 -17.48
CA ALA A 406 -10.90 -25.49 -17.40
C ALA A 406 -9.43 -25.94 -17.49
N ASP A 407 -8.87 -25.96 -18.71
CA ASP A 407 -7.52 -26.46 -19.00
C ASP A 407 -6.58 -25.31 -19.39
N GLY A 408 -5.26 -25.52 -19.24
CA GLY A 408 -4.21 -24.64 -19.73
C GLY A 408 -3.85 -24.89 -21.21
N LEU A 409 -4.27 -26.02 -21.79
CA LEU A 409 -4.11 -26.28 -23.22
C LEU A 409 -4.96 -25.33 -24.06
N GLU A 410 -4.45 -24.95 -25.25
CA GLU A 410 -5.25 -24.23 -26.24
C GLU A 410 -6.47 -25.05 -26.65
N HIS A 411 -7.61 -24.40 -26.90
CA HIS A 411 -8.89 -25.09 -26.98
C HIS A 411 -9.90 -24.47 -27.96
N THR A 412 -10.83 -25.31 -28.39
CA THR A 412 -12.05 -24.88 -29.10
C THR A 412 -13.03 -24.16 -28.17
N GLU A 413 -14.10 -23.59 -28.72
CA GLU A 413 -15.15 -22.93 -27.93
C GLU A 413 -15.82 -23.84 -26.87
N ASP A 414 -15.91 -25.15 -27.14
CA ASP A 414 -16.42 -26.16 -26.21
C ASP A 414 -15.35 -26.72 -25.25
N GLY A 415 -14.14 -26.17 -25.25
CA GLY A 415 -13.08 -26.50 -24.29
C GLY A 415 -12.28 -27.76 -24.61
N LYS A 416 -12.31 -28.26 -25.85
CA LYS A 416 -11.50 -29.40 -26.27
C LYS A 416 -10.12 -28.94 -26.71
N PRO A 417 -9.04 -29.63 -26.30
CA PRO A 417 -7.69 -29.30 -26.74
C PRO A 417 -7.57 -29.22 -28.27
N SER A 418 -6.89 -28.20 -28.77
CA SER A 418 -6.70 -27.99 -30.20
C SER A 418 -5.33 -27.43 -30.55
N ALA A 419 -4.72 -27.99 -31.59
CA ALA A 419 -3.48 -27.49 -32.20
C ALA A 419 -3.72 -26.72 -33.51
N GLN A 420 -4.98 -26.39 -33.83
CA GLN A 420 -5.30 -25.68 -35.06
C GLN A 420 -4.97 -24.19 -34.93
N ALA A 421 -4.26 -23.65 -35.92
CA ALA A 421 -3.87 -22.24 -35.95
C ALA A 421 -5.04 -21.26 -35.83
N GLU A 422 -6.20 -21.62 -36.40
CA GLU A 422 -7.39 -20.76 -36.35
C GLU A 422 -7.96 -20.67 -34.94
N HIS A 423 -8.10 -21.79 -34.21
CA HIS A 423 -8.58 -21.78 -32.82
C HIS A 423 -7.62 -20.99 -31.93
N HIS A 424 -6.31 -21.18 -32.10
CA HIS A 424 -5.30 -20.44 -31.35
C HIS A 424 -5.44 -18.92 -31.55
N ARG A 425 -5.51 -18.47 -32.82
CA ARG A 425 -5.70 -17.05 -33.14
C ARG A 425 -7.00 -16.51 -32.54
N GLN A 426 -8.12 -17.20 -32.74
CA GLN A 426 -9.43 -16.76 -32.25
C GLN A 426 -9.47 -16.60 -30.73
N GLN A 427 -8.88 -17.54 -29.99
CA GLN A 427 -8.86 -17.50 -28.54
C GLN A 427 -7.88 -16.46 -27.99
N LEU A 428 -6.72 -16.27 -28.61
CA LEU A 428 -5.82 -15.17 -28.28
C LEU A 428 -6.51 -13.81 -28.48
N ASP A 429 -7.10 -13.59 -29.67
CA ASP A 429 -7.81 -12.35 -29.99
C ASP A 429 -8.96 -12.10 -29.02
N LYS A 430 -9.70 -13.14 -28.63
CA LYS A 430 -10.79 -13.06 -27.65
C LYS A 430 -10.28 -12.65 -26.27
N ARG A 431 -9.25 -13.33 -25.74
CA ARG A 431 -8.68 -13.06 -24.41
C ARG A 431 -8.05 -11.67 -24.33
N GLN A 432 -7.50 -11.15 -25.43
CA GLN A 432 -7.00 -9.79 -25.49
C GLN A 432 -8.14 -8.76 -25.58
N ARG A 433 -9.11 -8.98 -26.48
CA ARG A 433 -10.21 -8.03 -26.76
C ARG A 433 -11.04 -7.68 -25.54
N LYS A 434 -11.31 -8.65 -24.65
CA LYS A 434 -12.02 -8.41 -23.39
C LYS A 434 -11.36 -7.33 -22.53
N LEU A 435 -10.04 -7.12 -22.64
CA LEU A 435 -9.31 -6.11 -21.89
C LEU A 435 -9.18 -4.81 -22.68
N THR A 436 -8.85 -4.87 -23.97
CA THR A 436 -8.61 -3.67 -24.80
C THR A 436 -9.88 -2.87 -25.06
N ASP A 437 -11.02 -3.55 -25.17
CA ASP A 437 -12.31 -2.92 -25.49
C ASP A 437 -13.09 -2.51 -24.24
N HIS A 438 -12.61 -2.88 -23.05
CA HIS A 438 -13.24 -2.50 -21.79
C HIS A 438 -12.97 -1.03 -21.45
N ASP A 439 -14.02 -0.28 -21.15
CA ASP A 439 -13.85 1.10 -20.66
C ASP A 439 -13.58 1.12 -19.16
N PHE A 440 -12.31 1.30 -18.80
CA PHE A 440 -11.87 1.51 -17.42
C PHE A 440 -12.28 2.88 -16.83
N GLY A 441 -13.00 3.71 -17.61
CA GLY A 441 -13.49 5.01 -17.19
C GLY A 441 -12.36 5.97 -16.80
N ARG A 442 -12.63 6.80 -15.79
CA ARG A 442 -11.65 7.74 -15.21
C ARG A 442 -10.68 7.08 -14.22
N HIS A 443 -10.88 5.81 -13.87
CA HIS A 443 -10.17 5.18 -12.76
C HIS A 443 -8.74 4.77 -13.09
N TRP A 444 -8.37 4.78 -14.38
CA TRP A 444 -7.03 4.41 -14.84
C TRP A 444 -5.90 5.27 -14.25
N ALA A 445 -6.17 6.53 -13.93
CA ALA A 445 -5.22 7.42 -13.27
C ALA A 445 -5.92 8.56 -12.52
N ASP A 446 -5.25 9.08 -11.50
CA ASP A 446 -5.60 10.36 -10.88
C ASP A 446 -4.83 11.47 -11.60
N ILE A 447 -5.56 12.43 -12.17
CA ILE A 447 -4.98 13.59 -12.85
C ILE A 447 -5.32 14.85 -12.05
N VAL A 448 -4.31 15.54 -11.55
CA VAL A 448 -4.47 16.70 -10.65
C VAL A 448 -3.59 17.86 -11.08
N GLY A 449 -4.16 19.06 -11.11
CA GLY A 449 -3.45 20.29 -11.46
C GLY A 449 -3.30 20.53 -12.96
N GLU A 450 -2.76 21.69 -13.29
CA GLU A 450 -2.52 22.15 -14.65
C GLU A 450 -1.12 22.77 -14.74
N GLY A 451 -0.49 22.70 -15.91
CA GLY A 451 0.85 23.23 -16.14
C GLY A 451 1.48 22.65 -17.42
N ASP A 452 2.55 23.27 -17.89
CA ASP A 452 3.34 22.75 -19.03
C ASP A 452 4.41 21.74 -18.59
N THR A 453 4.61 21.57 -17.28
CA THR A 453 5.35 20.46 -16.67
C THR A 453 4.39 19.43 -16.12
N ALA A 454 4.52 18.17 -16.54
CA ALA A 454 3.82 17.04 -15.97
C ALA A 454 4.73 16.17 -15.10
N ILE A 455 4.15 15.53 -14.09
CA ILE A 455 4.79 14.50 -13.27
C ILE A 455 4.00 13.22 -13.45
N VAL A 456 4.67 12.14 -13.85
CA VAL A 456 4.06 10.81 -14.02
C VAL A 456 4.65 9.87 -12.98
N THR A 457 3.80 9.24 -12.19
CA THR A 457 4.17 8.36 -11.08
C THR A 457 3.10 7.29 -10.86
N TRP A 458 3.32 6.39 -9.90
CA TRP A 458 2.37 5.37 -9.46
C TRP A 458 2.72 4.87 -8.05
N GLY A 459 1.79 4.19 -7.39
CA GLY A 459 2.07 3.52 -6.12
C GLY A 459 2.38 4.48 -4.97
N SER A 460 3.16 4.03 -3.99
CA SER A 460 3.59 4.83 -2.82
C SER A 460 4.35 6.12 -3.15
N SER A 461 4.94 6.23 -4.35
CA SER A 461 5.60 7.45 -4.81
C SER A 461 4.62 8.62 -5.03
N THR A 462 3.31 8.37 -5.10
CA THR A 462 2.31 9.39 -5.41
C THR A 462 2.15 10.44 -4.32
N ASP A 463 2.04 10.07 -3.05
CA ASP A 463 1.82 11.05 -1.98
C ASP A 463 3.02 11.98 -1.74
N PRO A 464 4.29 11.53 -1.81
CA PRO A 464 5.44 12.42 -1.88
C PRO A 464 5.37 13.41 -3.05
N VAL A 465 4.94 12.95 -4.24
CA VAL A 465 4.77 13.81 -5.43
C VAL A 465 3.66 14.84 -5.23
N ARG A 466 2.50 14.45 -4.68
CA ARG A 466 1.39 15.37 -4.38
C ARG A 466 1.84 16.49 -3.45
N GLU A 467 2.63 16.16 -2.44
CA GLU A 467 3.19 17.16 -1.54
C GLU A 467 4.24 18.05 -2.22
N ALA A 468 5.13 17.48 -3.03
CA ALA A 468 6.10 18.24 -3.81
C ALA A 468 5.42 19.23 -4.78
N GLN A 469 4.36 18.79 -5.46
CA GLN A 469 3.51 19.63 -6.31
C GLN A 469 2.89 20.79 -5.51
N ALA A 470 2.35 20.51 -4.31
CA ALA A 470 1.77 21.56 -3.47
C ALA A 470 2.81 22.60 -3.00
N ARG A 471 4.05 22.15 -2.68
CA ARG A 471 5.16 23.05 -2.32
C ARG A 471 5.59 23.90 -3.52
N ALA A 472 5.77 23.29 -4.69
CA ALA A 472 6.19 23.98 -5.90
C ALA A 472 5.14 25.01 -6.35
N ALA A 473 3.85 24.69 -6.23
CA ALA A 473 2.75 25.61 -6.51
C ALA A 473 2.77 26.84 -5.58
N ALA A 474 3.18 26.68 -4.32
CA ALA A 474 3.35 27.81 -3.40
C ALA A 474 4.50 28.77 -3.81
N GLU A 475 5.45 28.29 -4.62
CA GLU A 475 6.53 29.07 -5.24
C GLU A 475 6.19 29.53 -6.67
N GLY A 476 4.95 29.33 -7.13
CA GLY A 476 4.47 29.75 -8.45
C GLY A 476 4.77 28.76 -9.58
N VAL A 477 5.27 27.56 -9.27
CA VAL A 477 5.52 26.50 -10.25
C VAL A 477 4.32 25.55 -10.30
N ASN A 478 3.45 25.77 -11.27
CA ASN A 478 2.27 24.93 -11.49
C ASN A 478 2.63 23.70 -12.34
N THR A 479 2.23 22.52 -11.88
CA THR A 479 2.47 21.25 -12.57
C THR A 479 1.20 20.41 -12.67
N ARG A 480 1.16 19.49 -13.62
CA ARG A 480 0.13 18.46 -13.75
C ARG A 480 0.65 17.12 -13.23
N LEU A 481 -0.01 16.53 -12.24
CA LEU A 481 0.26 15.17 -11.78
C LEU A 481 -0.62 14.19 -12.54
N ILE A 482 -0.03 13.10 -13.03
CA ILE A 482 -0.69 11.92 -13.58
C ILE A 482 -0.20 10.72 -12.78
N SER A 483 -1.01 10.26 -11.82
CA SER A 483 -0.71 9.07 -11.02
C SER A 483 -1.46 7.85 -11.56
N ILE A 484 -0.73 6.89 -12.13
CA ILE A 484 -1.32 5.75 -12.83
C ILE A 484 -1.79 4.69 -11.83
N ARG A 485 -3.06 4.32 -11.91
CA ARG A 485 -3.67 3.22 -11.16
C ARG A 485 -3.81 1.95 -11.98
N LEU A 486 -4.11 2.04 -13.28
CA LEU A 486 -4.19 0.91 -14.20
C LEU A 486 -2.91 0.86 -15.03
N LEU A 487 -2.06 -0.14 -14.75
CA LEU A 487 -0.79 -0.37 -15.44
C LEU A 487 -0.96 -1.33 -16.64
N LEU A 488 -1.90 -2.27 -16.56
CA LEU A 488 -2.22 -3.15 -17.70
C LEU A 488 -3.73 -3.42 -17.71
N PRO A 489 -4.43 -3.27 -18.86
CA PRO A 489 -3.92 -2.80 -20.16
C PRO A 489 -3.57 -1.30 -20.18
N ALA A 490 -2.54 -0.93 -20.93
CA ALA A 490 -2.13 0.45 -21.13
C ALA A 490 -3.25 1.29 -21.78
N GLN A 491 -3.40 2.55 -21.36
CA GLN A 491 -4.48 3.44 -21.81
C GLN A 491 -3.95 4.52 -22.75
N THR A 492 -3.41 4.13 -23.92
CA THR A 492 -2.62 5.00 -24.80
C THR A 492 -3.29 6.32 -25.14
N GLU A 493 -4.52 6.27 -25.66
CA GLU A 493 -5.27 7.48 -26.02
C GLU A 493 -5.55 8.40 -24.83
N LYS A 494 -5.97 7.83 -23.69
CA LYS A 494 -6.25 8.60 -22.46
C LYS A 494 -4.97 9.23 -21.90
N PHE A 495 -3.84 8.52 -21.96
CA PHE A 495 -2.54 9.03 -21.54
C PHE A 495 -2.07 10.17 -22.44
N HIS A 496 -2.14 10.02 -23.77
CA HIS A 496 -1.80 11.06 -24.73
C HIS A 496 -2.67 12.31 -24.57
N GLN A 497 -3.96 12.14 -24.28
CA GLN A 497 -4.82 13.25 -23.92
C GLN A 497 -4.37 13.95 -22.63
N ALA A 498 -3.99 13.19 -21.60
CA ALA A 498 -3.54 13.73 -20.31
C ALA A 498 -2.23 14.54 -20.41
N ILE A 499 -1.31 14.13 -21.31
CA ILE A 499 -0.05 14.83 -21.54
C ILE A 499 -0.12 15.89 -22.66
N LYS A 500 -1.29 16.15 -23.24
CA LYS A 500 -1.42 17.14 -24.31
C LYS A 500 -0.95 18.52 -23.83
N GLY A 501 -0.04 19.12 -24.61
CA GLY A 501 0.53 20.45 -24.34
C GLY A 501 1.64 20.46 -23.28
N VAL A 502 2.03 19.30 -22.75
CA VAL A 502 3.17 19.18 -21.83
C VAL A 502 4.47 19.40 -22.61
N LYS A 503 5.35 20.24 -22.08
CA LYS A 503 6.69 20.53 -22.60
C LYS A 503 7.79 19.80 -21.83
N ARG A 504 7.53 19.48 -20.56
CA ARG A 504 8.48 18.83 -19.64
C ARG A 504 7.76 17.73 -18.88
N LEU A 505 8.35 16.54 -18.82
CA LEU A 505 7.75 15.38 -18.15
C LEU A 505 8.74 14.76 -17.15
N LEU A 506 8.41 14.82 -15.87
CA LEU A 506 9.15 14.15 -14.80
C LEU A 506 8.55 12.78 -14.54
N VAL A 507 9.31 11.71 -14.74
CA VAL A 507 8.94 10.37 -14.26
C VAL A 507 9.53 10.17 -12.86
N VAL A 508 8.70 9.75 -11.90
CA VAL A 508 9.12 9.43 -10.54
C VAL A 508 8.84 7.95 -10.26
N GLU A 509 9.86 7.20 -9.84
CA GLU A 509 9.70 5.79 -9.47
C GLU A 509 10.73 5.32 -8.43
N GLN A 510 10.33 4.38 -7.58
CA GLN A 510 11.22 3.79 -6.59
C GLN A 510 11.86 2.49 -7.09
N THR A 511 12.71 2.59 -8.13
CA THR A 511 13.46 1.45 -8.68
C THR A 511 14.89 1.83 -9.07
N HIS A 512 15.80 0.86 -9.09
CA HIS A 512 17.15 1.08 -9.62
C HIS A 512 17.18 1.17 -11.17
N SER A 513 16.46 0.27 -11.84
CA SER A 513 16.57 0.08 -13.30
C SER A 513 15.72 1.06 -14.11
N GLY A 514 14.74 1.72 -13.50
CA GLY A 514 13.77 2.55 -14.19
C GLY A 514 12.69 1.72 -14.88
N GLN A 515 12.10 0.74 -14.17
CA GLN A 515 11.11 -0.17 -14.76
C GLN A 515 9.90 0.60 -15.28
N PHE A 516 9.40 1.57 -14.51
CA PHE A 516 8.22 2.33 -14.87
C PHE A 516 8.50 3.24 -16.07
N HIS A 517 9.63 3.96 -16.09
CA HIS A 517 10.03 4.74 -17.26
C HIS A 517 10.16 3.87 -18.52
N ARG A 518 10.73 2.65 -18.41
CA ARG A 518 10.84 1.73 -19.56
C ARG A 518 9.48 1.24 -20.03
N TYR A 519 8.59 0.89 -19.09
CA TYR A 519 7.20 0.57 -19.38
C TYR A 519 6.50 1.73 -20.11
N LEU A 520 6.65 2.96 -19.62
CA LEU A 520 6.03 4.14 -20.23
C LEU A 520 6.49 4.31 -21.69
N ARG A 521 7.79 4.19 -21.97
CA ARG A 521 8.31 4.28 -23.36
C ARG A 521 7.89 3.11 -24.26
N ALA A 522 7.52 1.97 -23.69
CA ALA A 522 7.05 0.82 -24.47
C ALA A 522 5.59 1.00 -24.92
N HIS A 523 4.77 1.72 -24.15
CA HIS A 523 3.32 1.84 -24.38
C HIS A 523 2.87 3.25 -24.84
N TYR A 524 3.70 4.27 -24.63
CA TYR A 524 3.33 5.66 -24.85
C TYR A 524 4.45 6.48 -25.50
N ASP A 525 4.07 7.33 -26.46
CA ASP A 525 4.92 8.42 -26.93
C ASP A 525 5.01 9.54 -25.90
N LEU A 526 6.14 9.60 -25.17
CA LEU A 526 6.41 10.65 -24.20
C LEU A 526 6.78 11.96 -24.91
N GLN A 527 6.10 13.05 -24.56
CA GLN A 527 6.27 14.37 -25.19
C GLN A 527 7.22 15.28 -24.38
N GLY A 528 7.94 16.14 -25.09
CA GLY A 528 8.77 17.19 -24.48
C GLY A 528 10.10 16.67 -23.92
N GLU A 529 10.70 17.47 -23.03
CA GLU A 529 11.90 17.07 -22.30
C GLU A 529 11.53 16.10 -21.18
N VAL A 530 12.04 14.87 -21.23
CA VAL A 530 11.77 13.84 -20.21
C VAL A 530 12.93 13.76 -19.23
N LYS A 531 12.64 13.95 -17.94
CA LYS A 531 13.55 13.66 -16.83
C LYS A 531 13.03 12.48 -16.02
N VAL A 532 13.95 11.70 -15.46
CA VAL A 532 13.60 10.52 -14.66
C VAL A 532 14.28 10.66 -13.31
N PHE A 533 13.48 10.75 -12.26
CA PHE A 533 13.92 10.57 -10.90
C PHE A 533 13.64 9.13 -10.48
N LYS A 534 14.71 8.37 -10.28
CA LYS A 534 14.62 6.97 -9.85
C LYS A 534 15.57 6.72 -8.69
N GLN A 535 15.08 6.02 -7.68
CA GLN A 535 15.84 5.69 -6.47
C GLN A 535 15.44 4.28 -6.00
N PRO A 536 16.38 3.35 -5.76
CA PRO A 536 16.05 2.08 -5.13
C PRO A 536 15.66 2.27 -3.65
N GLY A 537 15.08 1.23 -3.06
CA GLY A 537 14.98 1.14 -1.60
C GLY A 537 16.37 1.08 -0.94
N PRO A 538 16.46 1.21 0.40
CA PRO A 538 15.34 1.21 1.36
C PRO A 538 14.78 2.60 1.67
N LEU A 539 15.40 3.68 1.17
CA LEU A 539 15.01 5.04 1.50
C LEU A 539 13.72 5.43 0.75
N PRO A 540 12.69 5.96 1.45
CA PRO A 540 11.51 6.48 0.79
C PRO A 540 11.87 7.72 -0.03
N ILE A 541 11.14 7.93 -1.12
CA ILE A 541 11.19 9.18 -1.87
C ILE A 541 10.54 10.28 -1.01
N ARG A 542 11.25 11.38 -0.79
CA ARG A 542 10.76 12.51 0.03
C ARG A 542 10.30 13.68 -0.84
N PRO A 543 9.29 14.46 -0.39
CA PRO A 543 8.74 15.57 -1.17
C PRO A 543 9.78 16.59 -1.63
N GLY A 544 10.76 16.95 -0.78
CA GLY A 544 11.80 17.93 -1.07
C GLY A 544 12.67 17.56 -2.27
N GLN A 545 12.99 16.27 -2.44
CA GLN A 545 13.79 15.80 -3.58
C GLN A 545 13.09 16.09 -4.92
N ILE A 546 11.77 15.89 -4.96
CA ILE A 546 10.96 16.11 -6.16
C ILE A 546 10.72 17.61 -6.33
N HIS A 547 10.41 18.31 -5.24
CA HIS A 547 10.22 19.75 -5.22
C HIS A 547 11.41 20.48 -5.86
N ASP A 548 12.62 20.16 -5.42
CA ASP A 548 13.85 20.78 -5.89
C ASP A 548 14.08 20.54 -7.38
N LEU A 549 13.71 19.37 -7.89
CA LEU A 549 13.75 19.09 -9.33
C LEU A 549 12.77 19.98 -10.09
N LEU A 550 11.57 20.22 -9.57
CA LEU A 550 10.56 21.04 -10.24
C LEU A 550 10.96 22.52 -10.29
N VAL A 551 11.35 23.10 -9.15
CA VAL A 551 11.65 24.53 -9.06
C VAL A 551 12.95 24.92 -9.77
N ASN A 552 13.91 23.99 -9.84
CA ASN A 552 15.18 24.22 -10.54
C ASN A 552 15.15 23.81 -12.02
N TRP A 553 14.05 23.21 -12.51
CA TRP A 553 13.89 22.92 -13.93
C TRP A 553 13.51 24.19 -14.67
N LYS A 554 14.52 24.88 -15.20
CA LYS A 554 14.35 26.02 -16.10
C LYS A 554 14.11 25.57 -17.52
#